data_AF-A0A0D3L1W3-F1
#
_entry.id   AF-A0A0D3L1W3-F1
#
_cell.length_a   1.000
_cell.length_b   1.000
_cell.length_c   1.000
_cell.angle_alpha   90.00
_cell.angle_beta   90.00
_cell.angle_gamma   90.00
#
_symmetry.space_group_name_H-M   'P 1'
#
loop_
_entity.id
_entity.type
_entity.pdbx_description
1 polymer ?
#
loop_
_entity_poly.entity_id
_entity_poly.type
_entity_poly.pdbx_seq_one_letter_code
_entity_poly.pdbx_strand_id
1 'polypeptide(L)'
;MRLPHCCRTTVDFPWKLVLVTALFRMLGTMSATLVFPFMPFMLVEFGIPEPEVGTWAGMMASAFFLAQLPSGVFWGWLSDRVGRRPIVAISLCGQAFSLVAIGLSTTAEACLAARMLGGFLCGAEPAIVASLRESTPKQHRTQAFTYSQTGFSGGVLLGPTLGGLLAKPADNIPALRGTVFEASPYLLTCGAAAALQLLGLCFVRLLPRKQRKALGSQEVVELPMVAPETAPPKPRPTAEILSWVRSRAHGVTVGVRATCAHPVIAVCLTDIFLMHVVQSALGELFPLFASNKAHGLGLEPVEIGEAMAPLGLMLGVVSLSFSALEKCVGLKFLFRGGMPP
;
A
#
# COMPACT_ATOMS: atom_id res chain seq x y z
N MET A 1 -46.28 -29.20 6.05
CA MET A 1 -44.88 -29.21 6.52
C MET A 1 -44.14 -28.05 5.87
N ARG A 2 -43.93 -26.95 6.61
CA ARG A 2 -43.09 -25.82 6.15
C ARG A 2 -41.66 -26.11 6.62
N LEU A 3 -40.72 -26.23 5.68
CA LEU A 3 -39.30 -26.41 5.97
C LEU A 3 -38.80 -25.19 6.80
N PRO A 4 -37.99 -25.42 7.84
CA PRO A 4 -37.44 -24.32 8.64
C PRO A 4 -36.53 -23.46 7.76
N HIS A 5 -36.75 -22.15 7.83
CA HIS A 5 -35.94 -21.16 7.13
C HIS A 5 -34.48 -21.30 7.56
N CYS A 6 -33.63 -21.69 6.62
CA CYS A 6 -32.19 -21.68 6.77
C CYS A 6 -31.77 -20.26 7.13
N CYS A 7 -31.43 -20.02 8.41
CA CYS A 7 -30.86 -18.77 8.88
C CYS A 7 -29.55 -18.53 8.13
N ARG A 8 -29.61 -17.82 7.00
CA ARG A 8 -28.44 -17.13 6.46
C ARG A 8 -28.10 -16.05 7.48
N THR A 9 -27.20 -16.36 8.41
CA THR A 9 -26.49 -15.33 9.17
C THR A 9 -25.72 -14.51 8.16
N THR A 10 -26.28 -13.38 7.73
CA THR A 10 -25.59 -12.41 6.87
C THR A 10 -24.43 -11.87 7.68
N VAL A 11 -23.21 -12.29 7.34
CA VAL A 11 -22.03 -11.78 8.02
C VAL A 11 -21.83 -10.34 7.57
N ASP A 12 -21.85 -9.42 8.53
CA ASP A 12 -21.71 -7.99 8.26
C ASP A 12 -20.35 -7.66 7.63
N PHE A 13 -20.36 -6.67 6.74
CA PHE A 13 -19.15 -6.21 6.08
C PHE A 13 -18.30 -5.32 7.03
N PRO A 14 -16.98 -5.56 7.15
CA PRO A 14 -16.13 -4.87 8.14
C PRO A 14 -15.71 -3.46 7.67
N TRP A 15 -16.67 -2.54 7.50
CA TRP A 15 -16.44 -1.18 6.98
C TRP A 15 -15.35 -0.41 7.74
N LYS A 16 -15.39 -0.45 9.07
CA LYS A 16 -14.40 0.27 9.91
C LYS A 16 -12.97 -0.15 9.60
N LEU A 17 -12.75 -1.45 9.39
CA LEU A 17 -11.42 -1.96 9.06
C LEU A 17 -10.99 -1.51 7.68
N VAL A 18 -11.87 -1.67 6.68
CA VAL A 18 -11.61 -1.31 5.28
C VAL A 18 -11.27 0.17 5.13
N LEU A 19 -12.01 1.05 5.81
CA LEU A 19 -11.76 2.50 5.76
C LEU A 19 -10.42 2.86 6.41
N VAL A 20 -10.08 2.23 7.54
CA VAL A 20 -8.81 2.48 8.24
C VAL A 20 -7.63 1.96 7.43
N THR A 21 -7.75 0.78 6.79
CA THR A 21 -6.71 0.26 5.91
C THR A 21 -6.57 1.08 4.63
N ALA A 22 -7.69 1.58 4.07
CA ALA A 22 -7.66 2.52 2.95
C ALA A 22 -6.93 3.82 3.33
N LEU A 23 -7.22 4.40 4.50
CA LEU A 23 -6.53 5.59 5.00
C LEU A 23 -5.01 5.38 5.10
N PHE A 24 -4.55 4.26 5.66
CA PHE A 24 -3.11 4.00 5.77
C PHE A 24 -2.42 3.77 4.43
N ARG A 25 -3.09 3.12 3.48
CA ARG A 25 -2.57 3.02 2.10
C ARG A 25 -2.47 4.39 1.45
N MET A 26 -3.49 5.24 1.64
CA MET A 26 -3.49 6.61 1.14
C MET A 26 -2.31 7.41 1.70
N LEU A 27 -2.11 7.40 3.01
CA LEU A 27 -1.01 8.11 3.66
C LEU A 27 0.38 7.61 3.23
N GLY A 28 0.52 6.30 3.04
CA GLY A 28 1.78 5.70 2.59
C GLY A 28 2.09 5.98 1.12
N THR A 29 1.09 5.86 0.25
CA THR A 29 1.27 6.19 -1.17
C THR A 29 1.48 7.68 -1.37
N MET A 30 0.73 8.53 -0.66
CA MET A 30 0.86 9.98 -0.70
C MET A 30 2.29 10.42 -0.38
N SER A 31 2.91 9.90 0.68
CA SER A 31 4.31 10.25 1.01
C SER A 31 5.32 9.80 -0.04
N ALA A 32 5.07 8.67 -0.71
CA ALA A 32 5.96 8.18 -1.76
C ALA A 32 5.87 9.05 -3.03
N THR A 33 4.66 9.49 -3.41
CA THR A 33 4.40 10.23 -4.65
C THR A 33 4.49 11.75 -4.50
N LEU A 34 4.48 12.28 -3.27
CA LEU A 34 4.56 13.72 -2.97
C LEU A 34 5.75 14.41 -3.62
N VAL A 35 6.89 13.72 -3.71
CA VAL A 35 8.16 14.30 -4.09
C VAL A 35 8.27 14.54 -5.60
N PHE A 36 7.53 13.78 -6.41
CA PHE A 36 7.62 13.78 -7.87
C PHE A 36 7.49 15.15 -8.57
N PRO A 37 6.47 15.99 -8.30
CA PRO A 37 6.28 17.27 -9.00
C PRO A 37 7.39 18.28 -8.74
N PHE A 38 8.06 18.24 -7.58
CA PHE A 38 9.05 19.24 -7.22
C PHE A 38 10.50 18.74 -7.25
N MET A 39 10.72 17.42 -7.34
CA MET A 39 12.06 16.83 -7.32
C MET A 39 13.02 17.38 -8.38
N PRO A 40 12.61 17.57 -9.66
CA PRO A 40 13.52 18.12 -10.67
C PRO A 40 14.01 19.53 -10.30
N PHE A 41 13.13 20.38 -9.76
CA PHE A 41 13.47 21.74 -9.31
C PHE A 41 14.41 21.71 -8.12
N MET A 42 14.16 20.81 -7.17
CA MET A 42 15.00 20.64 -5.99
C MET A 42 16.42 20.23 -6.35
N LEU A 43 16.59 19.38 -7.37
CA LEU A 43 17.91 18.97 -7.86
C LEU A 43 18.67 20.13 -8.51
N VAL A 44 18.00 20.96 -9.31
CA VAL A 44 18.60 22.17 -9.88
C VAL A 44 19.02 23.15 -8.77
N GLU A 45 18.21 23.30 -7.73
CA GLU A 45 18.52 24.15 -6.57
C GLU A 45 19.71 23.63 -5.74
N PHE A 46 19.94 22.31 -5.74
CA PHE A 46 21.15 21.70 -5.18
C PHE A 46 22.41 21.94 -6.03
N GLY A 47 22.29 22.61 -7.18
CA GLY A 47 23.39 22.89 -8.08
C GLY A 47 23.71 21.77 -9.06
N ILE A 48 22.81 20.79 -9.24
CA ILE A 48 22.98 19.74 -10.24
C ILE A 48 22.79 20.32 -11.65
N PRO A 49 23.73 20.12 -12.59
CA PRO A 49 23.58 20.57 -13.97
C PRO A 49 22.34 19.97 -14.64
N GLU A 50 21.62 20.76 -15.45
CA GLU A 50 20.39 20.30 -16.13
C GLU A 50 20.51 18.94 -16.86
N PRO A 51 21.62 18.62 -17.56
CA PRO A 51 21.77 17.31 -18.21
C PRO A 51 21.80 16.12 -17.23
N GLU A 52 22.21 16.35 -15.99
CA GLU A 52 22.36 15.32 -14.94
C GLU A 52 21.12 15.20 -14.06
N VAL A 53 20.21 16.18 -14.07
CA VAL A 53 18.98 16.18 -13.27
C VAL A 53 18.16 14.91 -13.51
N GLY A 54 18.06 14.44 -14.76
CA GLY A 54 17.33 13.22 -15.09
C GLY A 54 17.94 11.97 -14.45
N THR A 55 19.27 11.86 -14.45
CA THR A 55 19.98 10.75 -13.82
C THR A 55 19.78 10.76 -12.31
N TRP A 56 19.92 11.92 -11.67
CA TRP A 56 19.71 12.07 -10.23
C TRP A 56 18.25 11.80 -9.82
N ALA A 57 17.28 12.30 -10.58
CA ALA A 57 15.86 12.03 -10.34
C ALA A 57 15.55 10.53 -10.42
N GLY A 58 16.05 9.85 -11.47
CA GLY A 58 15.92 8.40 -11.63
C GLY A 58 16.61 7.62 -10.51
N MET A 59 17.77 8.07 -10.04
CA MET A 59 18.46 7.46 -8.89
C MET A 59 17.65 7.63 -7.60
N MET A 60 17.10 8.81 -7.31
CA MET A 60 16.27 9.05 -6.13
C MET A 60 14.99 8.20 -6.12
N ALA A 61 14.33 8.10 -7.27
CA ALA A 61 13.18 7.24 -7.47
C ALA A 61 13.53 5.76 -7.22
N SER A 62 14.57 5.28 -7.90
CA SER A 62 15.01 3.88 -7.81
C SER A 62 15.47 3.51 -6.41
N ALA A 63 16.16 4.42 -5.71
CA ALA A 63 16.67 4.21 -4.37
C ALA A 63 15.55 3.99 -3.34
N PHE A 64 14.41 4.68 -3.49
CA PHE A 64 13.23 4.46 -2.66
C PHE A 64 12.70 3.02 -2.83
N PHE A 65 12.46 2.58 -4.06
CA PHE A 65 11.94 1.24 -4.33
C PHE A 65 12.95 0.14 -4.01
N LEU A 66 14.24 0.38 -4.26
CA LEU A 66 15.32 -0.54 -3.91
C LEU A 66 15.39 -0.78 -2.39
N ALA A 67 15.22 0.26 -1.59
CA ALA A 67 15.12 0.14 -0.14
C ALA A 67 13.81 -0.53 0.33
N GLN A 68 12.73 -0.36 -0.44
CA GLN A 68 11.43 -0.97 -0.15
C GLN A 68 11.43 -2.50 -0.39
N LEU A 69 12.25 -3.03 -1.31
CA LEU A 69 12.34 -4.47 -1.60
C LEU A 69 12.61 -5.34 -0.36
N PRO A 70 13.70 -5.15 0.41
CA PRO A 70 13.94 -5.92 1.63
C PRO A 70 12.96 -5.56 2.76
N SER A 71 12.47 -4.32 2.77
CA SER A 71 11.53 -3.80 3.76
C SER A 71 10.23 -4.62 3.80
N GLY A 72 9.65 -4.97 2.65
CA GLY A 72 8.42 -5.76 2.60
C GLY A 72 8.51 -7.11 3.34
N VAL A 73 9.63 -7.83 3.18
CA VAL A 73 9.86 -9.11 3.87
C VAL A 73 10.12 -8.88 5.36
N PHE A 74 10.99 -7.91 5.68
CA PHE A 74 11.38 -7.59 7.04
C PHE A 74 10.18 -7.17 7.90
N TRP A 75 9.38 -6.19 7.46
CA TRP A 75 8.23 -5.69 8.20
C TRP A 75 7.05 -6.66 8.18
N GLY A 76 6.89 -7.45 7.12
CA GLY A 76 5.94 -8.57 7.10
C GLY A 76 6.19 -9.55 8.25
N TRP A 77 7.41 -10.08 8.32
CA TRP A 77 7.84 -10.99 9.39
C TRP A 77 7.76 -10.35 10.78
N LEU A 78 8.21 -9.09 10.91
CA LEU A 78 8.21 -8.41 12.19
C LEU A 78 6.77 -8.13 12.68
N SER A 79 5.86 -7.81 11.77
CA SER A 79 4.44 -7.59 12.09
C SER A 79 3.72 -8.88 12.52
N ASP A 80 4.15 -10.04 12.02
CA ASP A 80 3.68 -11.34 12.50
C ASP A 80 4.13 -11.60 13.95
N ARG A 81 5.26 -11.04 14.40
CA ARG A 81 5.81 -11.24 15.76
C ARG A 81 5.33 -10.21 16.76
N VAL A 82 5.48 -8.92 16.46
CA VAL A 82 5.17 -7.80 17.37
C VAL A 82 3.69 -7.39 17.26
N GLY A 83 3.02 -7.76 16.17
CA GLY A 83 1.64 -7.38 15.87
C GLY A 83 1.57 -6.26 14.84
N ARG A 84 0.38 -6.07 14.27
CA ARG A 84 0.17 -5.17 13.12
C ARG A 84 0.22 -3.68 13.50
N ARG A 85 -0.43 -3.30 14.60
CA ARG A 85 -0.50 -1.91 15.11
C ARG A 85 0.87 -1.22 15.28
N PRO A 86 1.84 -1.79 16.01
CA PRO A 86 3.12 -1.12 16.22
C PRO A 86 3.91 -0.94 14.93
N ILE A 87 3.83 -1.89 14.00
CA ILE A 87 4.53 -1.78 12.71
C ILE A 87 3.93 -0.66 11.86
N VAL A 88 2.59 -0.55 11.78
CA VAL A 88 1.96 0.57 11.08
C VAL A 88 2.34 1.91 11.70
N ALA A 89 2.37 2.02 13.04
CA ALA A 89 2.80 3.24 13.72
C ALA A 89 4.26 3.60 13.42
N ILE A 90 5.18 2.62 13.47
CA ILE A 90 6.61 2.83 13.15
C ILE A 90 6.76 3.31 11.70
N SER A 91 6.04 2.70 10.76
CA SER A 91 6.09 3.11 9.35
C SER A 91 5.57 4.54 9.14
N LEU A 92 4.51 4.95 9.85
CA LEU A 92 3.99 6.32 9.77
C LEU A 92 5.00 7.33 10.35
N CYS A 93 5.57 7.06 11.52
CA CYS A 93 6.61 7.92 12.10
C CYS A 93 7.86 7.98 11.22
N GLY A 94 8.26 6.83 10.67
CA GLY A 94 9.46 6.72 9.85
C GLY A 94 9.35 7.45 8.51
N GLN A 95 8.19 7.37 7.86
CA GLN A 95 7.93 8.17 6.66
C GLN A 95 7.80 9.66 6.98
N ALA A 96 7.23 10.04 8.13
CA ALA A 96 7.14 11.43 8.54
C ALA A 96 8.54 12.02 8.76
N PHE A 97 9.42 11.25 9.40
CA PHE A 97 10.82 11.60 9.59
C PHE A 97 11.57 11.74 8.26
N SER A 98 11.39 10.79 7.34
CA SER A 98 12.01 10.84 6.00
C SER A 98 11.56 12.08 5.21
N LEU A 99 10.26 12.42 5.25
CA LEU A 99 9.74 13.63 4.61
C LEU A 99 10.37 14.90 5.19
N VAL A 100 10.42 15.03 6.51
CA VAL A 100 11.07 16.19 7.16
C VAL A 100 12.55 16.27 6.78
N ALA A 101 13.24 15.13 6.73
CA ALA A 101 14.64 15.08 6.29
C ALA A 101 14.83 15.51 4.83
N ILE A 102 13.91 15.15 3.93
CA ILE A 102 13.90 15.66 2.55
C ILE A 102 13.69 17.17 2.54
N GLY A 103 12.67 17.66 3.25
CA GLY A 103 12.34 19.09 3.29
C GLY A 103 13.45 19.99 3.86
N LEU A 104 14.33 19.45 4.70
CA LEU A 104 15.49 20.13 5.28
C LEU A 104 16.80 19.88 4.52
N SER A 105 16.80 19.00 3.52
CA SER A 105 18.02 18.64 2.81
C SER A 105 18.50 19.78 1.91
N THR A 106 19.82 19.98 1.88
CA THR A 106 20.49 21.02 1.06
C THR A 106 21.38 20.42 -0.04
N THR A 107 21.51 19.08 -0.08
CA THR A 107 22.32 18.36 -1.07
C THR A 107 21.58 17.16 -1.62
N ALA A 108 21.89 16.79 -2.86
CA ALA A 108 21.28 15.64 -3.53
C ALA A 108 21.54 14.32 -2.78
N GLU A 109 22.73 14.15 -2.20
CA GLU A 109 23.10 12.95 -1.43
C GLU A 109 22.31 12.82 -0.13
N ALA A 110 22.10 13.91 0.61
CA ALA A 110 21.29 13.91 1.83
C ALA A 110 19.84 13.57 1.51
N CYS A 111 19.30 14.14 0.41
CA CYS A 111 17.96 13.81 -0.08
C CYS A 111 17.86 12.34 -0.51
N LEU A 112 18.86 11.81 -1.21
CA LEU A 112 18.94 10.40 -1.61
C LEU A 112 18.93 9.46 -0.38
N ALA A 113 19.72 9.77 0.65
CA ALA A 113 19.74 9.01 1.90
C ALA A 113 18.38 9.06 2.61
N ALA A 114 17.75 10.24 2.67
CA ALA A 114 16.42 10.40 3.25
C ALA A 114 15.36 9.61 2.46
N ARG A 115 15.44 9.58 1.12
CA ARG A 115 14.59 8.77 0.24
C ARG A 115 14.75 7.28 0.48
N MET A 116 15.99 6.78 0.58
CA MET A 116 16.26 5.37 0.92
C MET A 116 15.68 5.01 2.28
N LEU A 117 15.87 5.87 3.28
CA LEU A 117 15.30 5.67 4.61
C LEU A 117 13.78 5.62 4.56
N GLY A 118 13.14 6.50 3.79
CA GLY A 118 11.70 6.51 3.57
C GLY A 118 11.20 5.21 2.95
N GLY A 119 11.89 4.73 1.91
CA GLY A 119 11.58 3.45 1.25
C GLY A 119 11.69 2.26 2.21
N PHE A 120 12.76 2.22 3.02
CA PHE A 120 12.95 1.16 4.01
C PHE A 120 11.89 1.21 5.13
N LEU A 121 11.51 2.40 5.59
CA LEU A 121 10.49 2.58 6.63
C LEU A 121 9.05 2.49 6.10
N CYS A 122 8.85 2.40 4.78
CA CYS A 122 7.55 2.20 4.13
C CYS A 122 7.07 0.74 4.22
N GLY A 123 7.04 0.17 5.44
CA GLY A 123 6.81 -1.24 5.71
C GLY A 123 5.40 -1.62 6.17
N ALA A 124 4.45 -0.69 6.18
CA ALA A 124 3.10 -0.93 6.73
C ALA A 124 2.25 -1.86 5.84
N GLU A 125 2.56 -1.93 4.56
CA GLU A 125 1.73 -2.55 3.52
C GLU A 125 1.45 -4.05 3.76
N PRO A 126 2.45 -4.91 4.07
CA PRO A 126 2.19 -6.30 4.45
C PRO A 126 1.31 -6.44 5.70
N ALA A 127 1.49 -5.55 6.68
CA ALA A 127 0.71 -5.59 7.91
C ALA A 127 -0.75 -5.20 7.66
N ILE A 128 -1.01 -4.25 6.76
CA ILE A 128 -2.34 -3.84 6.32
C ILE A 128 -3.05 -5.00 5.59
N VAL A 129 -2.40 -5.58 4.58
CA VAL A 129 -2.92 -6.72 3.81
C VAL A 129 -3.23 -7.91 4.71
N ALA A 130 -2.34 -8.24 5.64
CA ALA A 130 -2.56 -9.33 6.58
C ALA A 130 -3.71 -9.06 7.55
N SER A 131 -3.82 -7.83 8.09
CA SER A 131 -4.93 -7.42 8.97
C SER A 131 -6.28 -7.57 8.28
N LEU A 132 -6.37 -7.12 7.02
CA LEU A 132 -7.57 -7.21 6.21
C LEU A 132 -7.94 -8.67 5.91
N ARG A 133 -6.95 -9.49 5.54
CA ARG A 133 -7.15 -10.93 5.27
C ARG A 133 -7.64 -11.71 6.49
N GLU A 134 -7.06 -11.43 7.67
CA GLU A 134 -7.34 -12.13 8.91
C GLU A 134 -8.70 -11.77 9.51
N SER A 135 -9.12 -10.52 9.34
CA SER A 135 -10.34 -10.00 9.97
C SER A 135 -11.55 -9.95 9.03
N THR A 136 -11.37 -10.22 7.74
CA THR A 136 -12.47 -10.23 6.77
C THR A 136 -12.91 -11.66 6.43
N PRO A 137 -14.22 -11.96 6.51
CA PRO A 137 -14.79 -13.23 6.06
C PRO A 137 -14.45 -13.53 4.60
N LYS A 138 -14.28 -14.82 4.25
CA LYS A 138 -13.89 -15.22 2.87
C LYS A 138 -14.82 -14.67 1.79
N GLN A 139 -16.11 -14.56 2.07
CA GLN A 139 -17.14 -14.07 1.13
C GLN A 139 -16.96 -12.59 0.76
N HIS A 140 -16.48 -11.78 1.70
CA HIS A 140 -16.31 -10.33 1.55
C HIS A 140 -14.86 -9.92 1.27
N ARG A 141 -13.94 -10.89 1.23
CA ARG A 141 -12.50 -10.64 1.17
C ARG A 141 -12.12 -9.85 -0.09
N THR A 142 -12.57 -10.27 -1.26
CA THR A 142 -12.25 -9.56 -2.51
C THR A 142 -12.73 -8.11 -2.48
N GLN A 143 -14.00 -7.88 -2.08
CA GLN A 143 -14.56 -6.54 -1.95
C GLN A 143 -13.80 -5.67 -0.93
N ALA A 144 -13.44 -6.25 0.22
CA ALA A 144 -12.65 -5.53 1.22
C ALA A 144 -11.28 -5.12 0.69
N PHE A 145 -10.58 -6.01 -0.04
CA PHE A 145 -9.31 -5.67 -0.69
C PHE A 145 -9.47 -4.57 -1.73
N THR A 146 -10.50 -4.66 -2.58
CA THR A 146 -10.81 -3.65 -3.60
C THR A 146 -11.10 -2.28 -2.98
N TYR A 147 -11.98 -2.21 -1.97
CA TYR A 147 -12.27 -0.95 -1.28
C TYR A 147 -11.11 -0.44 -0.45
N SER A 148 -10.24 -1.31 0.08
CA SER A 148 -9.02 -0.85 0.72
C SER A 148 -8.06 -0.25 -0.31
N GLN A 149 -8.00 -0.82 -1.52
CA GLN A 149 -7.11 -0.37 -2.58
C GLN A 149 -7.45 1.02 -3.12
N THR A 150 -8.70 1.48 -3.01
CA THR A 150 -9.06 2.87 -3.37
C THR A 150 -8.26 3.91 -2.59
N GLY A 151 -7.81 3.57 -1.37
CA GLY A 151 -6.89 4.40 -0.60
C GLY A 151 -5.57 4.63 -1.31
N PHE A 152 -5.01 3.61 -1.98
CA PHE A 152 -3.81 3.77 -2.80
C PHE A 152 -4.03 4.81 -3.91
N SER A 153 -5.17 4.73 -4.62
CA SER A 153 -5.55 5.70 -5.65
C SER A 153 -5.70 7.12 -5.09
N GLY A 154 -6.28 7.26 -3.90
CA GLY A 154 -6.33 8.54 -3.18
C GLY A 154 -4.95 9.10 -2.88
N GLY A 155 -3.96 8.26 -2.57
CA GLY A 155 -2.59 8.70 -2.35
C GLY A 155 -1.87 9.12 -3.64
N VAL A 156 -2.12 8.41 -4.75
CA VAL A 156 -1.61 8.81 -6.09
C VAL A 156 -2.22 10.13 -6.54
N LEU A 157 -3.48 10.39 -6.18
CA LEU A 157 -4.15 11.67 -6.43
C LEU A 157 -3.56 12.79 -5.55
N LEU A 158 -3.62 12.63 -4.22
CA LEU A 158 -3.29 13.70 -3.29
C LEU A 158 -1.79 13.99 -3.19
N GLY A 159 -0.93 12.99 -3.39
CA GLY A 159 0.53 13.14 -3.25
C GLY A 159 1.09 14.22 -4.18
N PRO A 160 1.03 14.05 -5.51
CA PRO A 160 1.54 15.04 -6.46
C PRO A 160 0.81 16.38 -6.36
N THR A 161 -0.52 16.38 -6.11
CA THR A 161 -1.27 17.63 -5.97
C THR A 161 -0.77 18.45 -4.77
N LEU A 162 -0.60 17.84 -3.60
CA LEU A 162 -0.05 18.52 -2.43
C LEU A 162 1.44 18.87 -2.61
N GLY A 163 2.20 17.97 -3.24
CA GLY A 163 3.59 18.15 -3.58
C GLY A 163 3.83 19.41 -4.40
N GLY A 164 3.05 19.60 -5.47
CA GLY A 164 3.12 20.76 -6.34
C GLY A 164 2.57 22.03 -5.68
N LEU A 165 1.38 21.96 -5.11
CA LEU A 165 0.67 23.13 -4.55
C LEU A 165 1.43 23.81 -3.40
N LEU A 166 2.07 23.03 -2.54
CA LEU A 166 2.77 23.54 -1.35
C LEU A 166 4.28 23.74 -1.58
N ALA A 167 4.78 23.52 -2.80
CA ALA A 167 6.16 23.81 -3.15
C ALA A 167 6.39 25.32 -3.21
N LYS A 168 7.57 25.77 -2.75
CA LYS A 168 8.01 27.18 -2.80
C LYS A 168 6.97 28.19 -2.30
N PRO A 169 6.46 28.04 -1.06
CA PRO A 169 5.40 28.89 -0.56
C PRO A 169 5.82 30.36 -0.38
N ALA A 170 7.12 30.65 -0.23
CA ALA A 170 7.66 32.00 -0.12
C ALA A 170 7.50 32.83 -1.43
N ASP A 171 7.40 32.16 -2.58
CA ASP A 171 7.17 32.82 -3.87
C ASP A 171 5.74 33.37 -3.93
N ASN A 172 4.77 32.55 -3.50
CA ASN A 172 3.34 32.82 -3.57
C ASN A 172 2.79 33.61 -2.36
N ILE A 173 3.43 33.51 -1.20
CA ILE A 173 2.97 34.12 0.05
C ILE A 173 4.04 35.12 0.54
N PRO A 174 3.86 36.44 0.31
CA PRO A 174 4.82 37.46 0.72
C PRO A 174 5.16 37.43 2.22
N ALA A 175 4.22 37.00 3.07
CA ALA A 175 4.41 36.89 4.51
C ALA A 175 5.39 35.78 4.94
N LEU A 176 5.71 34.83 4.05
CA LEU A 176 6.66 33.75 4.33
C LEU A 176 8.08 34.05 3.84
N ARG A 177 8.29 35.19 3.16
CA ARG A 177 9.61 35.68 2.77
C ARG A 177 10.39 36.13 4.02
N GLY A 178 11.67 35.80 4.09
CA GLY A 178 12.55 36.01 5.23
C GLY A 178 12.44 34.96 6.35
N THR A 179 11.68 33.87 6.14
CA THR A 179 11.52 32.78 7.11
C THR A 179 12.31 31.53 6.73
N VAL A 180 12.24 30.50 7.57
CA VAL A 180 12.84 29.17 7.28
C VAL A 180 12.34 28.55 5.96
N PHE A 181 11.19 28.98 5.44
CA PHE A 181 10.65 28.50 4.17
C PHE A 181 11.34 29.11 2.94
N GLU A 182 12.09 30.20 3.10
CA GLU A 182 12.96 30.72 2.04
C GLU A 182 14.27 29.93 1.98
N ALA A 183 14.83 29.58 3.15
CA ALA A 183 16.02 28.72 3.24
C ALA A 183 15.73 27.26 2.87
N SER A 184 14.49 26.79 3.02
CA SER A 184 14.06 25.42 2.72
C SER A 184 12.70 25.43 2.00
N PRO A 185 12.69 25.63 0.66
CA PRO A 185 11.47 25.85 -0.13
C PRO A 185 10.47 24.68 -0.11
N TYR A 186 10.94 23.47 0.20
CA TYR A 186 10.14 22.24 0.23
C TYR A 186 9.76 21.79 1.65
N LEU A 187 10.17 22.53 2.67
CA LEU A 187 9.88 22.19 4.07
C LEU A 187 8.38 22.22 4.37
N LEU A 188 7.63 23.15 3.76
CA LEU A 188 6.19 23.24 3.99
C LEU A 188 5.44 22.03 3.42
N THR A 189 5.70 21.68 2.16
CA THR A 189 5.05 20.51 1.54
C THR A 189 5.38 19.22 2.28
N CYS A 190 6.65 19.01 2.61
CA CYS A 190 7.10 17.83 3.34
C CYS A 190 6.58 17.80 4.78
N GLY A 191 6.58 18.95 5.45
CA GLY A 191 6.09 19.10 6.82
C GLY A 191 4.58 18.90 6.93
N ALA A 192 3.80 19.41 5.98
CA ALA A 192 2.35 19.18 5.90
C ALA A 192 2.04 17.69 5.69
N ALA A 193 2.75 17.03 4.77
CA ALA A 193 2.61 15.59 4.55
C ALA A 193 3.04 14.76 5.77
N ALA A 194 4.13 15.14 6.44
CA ALA A 194 4.57 14.52 7.69
C ALA A 194 3.52 14.68 8.80
N ALA A 195 2.91 15.87 8.94
CA ALA A 195 1.84 16.10 9.90
C ALA A 195 0.62 15.21 9.63
N LEU A 196 0.22 15.04 8.36
CA LEU A 196 -0.86 14.11 7.99
C LEU A 196 -0.54 12.66 8.38
N GLN A 197 0.72 12.23 8.25
CA GLN A 197 1.13 10.90 8.71
C GLN A 197 1.08 10.74 10.22
N LEU A 198 1.51 11.77 10.97
CA LEU A 198 1.41 11.78 12.43
C LEU A 198 -0.05 11.80 12.90
N LEU A 199 -0.95 12.51 12.21
CA LEU A 199 -2.40 12.44 12.45
C LEU A 199 -2.95 11.03 12.21
N GLY A 200 -2.37 10.30 11.25
CA GLY A 200 -2.66 8.87 11.02
C GLY A 200 -2.46 8.00 12.27
N LEU A 201 -1.54 8.36 13.18
CA LEU A 201 -1.28 7.60 14.41
C LEU A 201 -2.53 7.51 15.31
N CYS A 202 -3.40 8.52 15.29
CA CYS A 202 -4.66 8.52 16.04
C CYS A 202 -5.57 7.34 15.62
N PHE A 203 -5.50 6.93 14.36
CA PHE A 203 -6.33 5.87 13.79
C PHE A 203 -5.72 4.47 13.94
N VAL A 204 -4.44 4.34 14.36
CA VAL A 204 -3.76 3.03 14.48
C VAL A 204 -4.45 2.12 15.49
N ARG A 205 -5.08 2.70 16.52
CA ARG A 205 -5.82 1.95 17.54
C ARG A 205 -7.06 1.23 16.98
N LEU A 206 -7.56 1.65 15.82
CA LEU A 206 -8.70 1.03 15.14
C LEU A 206 -8.35 -0.27 14.42
N LEU A 207 -7.08 -0.51 14.10
CA LEU A 207 -6.65 -1.81 13.57
C LEU A 207 -6.88 -2.90 14.61
N PRO A 208 -7.20 -4.14 14.24
CA PRO A 208 -7.37 -5.24 15.19
C PRO A 208 -6.09 -5.45 16.01
N ARG A 209 -6.23 -5.74 17.32
CA ARG A 209 -5.09 -6.22 18.10
C ARG A 209 -4.69 -7.59 17.56
N LYS A 210 -3.40 -7.90 17.62
CA LYS A 210 -2.92 -9.26 17.41
C LYS A 210 -3.64 -10.16 18.43
N GLN A 211 -4.66 -10.90 17.99
CA GLN A 211 -5.14 -12.03 18.78
C GLN A 211 -3.98 -13.03 18.76
N ARG A 212 -3.35 -13.24 19.91
CA ARG A 212 -2.48 -14.42 20.09
C ARG A 212 -3.42 -15.59 19.79
N LYS A 213 -3.37 -16.16 18.59
CA LYS A 213 -4.05 -17.42 18.32
C LYS A 213 -3.62 -18.33 19.45
N ALA A 214 -4.54 -18.63 20.37
CA ALA A 214 -4.41 -19.83 21.15
C ALA A 214 -4.24 -20.92 20.09
N LEU A 215 -3.04 -21.51 20.05
CA LEU A 215 -2.77 -22.66 19.20
C LEU A 215 -3.57 -23.81 19.80
N GLY A 216 -4.87 -23.87 19.49
CA GLY A 216 -5.79 -24.82 20.12
C GLY A 216 -7.17 -24.24 20.28
N SER A 217 -7.98 -24.41 19.23
CA SER A 217 -9.45 -24.39 19.17
C SER A 217 -9.91 -23.58 17.95
N GLN A 218 -9.71 -24.14 16.75
CA GLN A 218 -10.77 -23.96 15.75
C GLN A 218 -11.99 -24.64 16.35
N GLU A 219 -12.92 -23.86 16.90
CA GLU A 219 -14.28 -24.34 17.12
C GLU A 219 -14.76 -24.91 15.80
N VAL A 220 -14.86 -26.23 15.75
CA VAL A 220 -15.81 -26.90 14.88
C VAL A 220 -17.15 -26.31 15.31
N VAL A 221 -17.76 -25.50 14.46
CA VAL A 221 -19.16 -25.15 14.59
C VAL A 221 -19.92 -26.46 14.48
N GLU A 222 -20.19 -27.12 15.61
CA GLU A 222 -21.18 -28.17 15.69
C GLU A 222 -22.52 -27.52 15.39
N LEU A 223 -22.95 -27.63 14.13
CA LEU A 223 -24.36 -27.47 13.79
C LEU A 223 -25.16 -28.39 14.73
N PRO A 224 -26.24 -27.94 15.38
CA PRO A 224 -27.11 -28.82 16.13
C PRO A 224 -27.82 -29.73 15.13
N MET A 225 -27.18 -30.84 14.79
CA MET A 225 -27.79 -31.92 14.04
C MET A 225 -28.77 -32.59 14.98
N VAL A 226 -30.06 -32.24 14.82
CA VAL A 226 -31.17 -33.09 15.25
C VAL A 226 -30.86 -34.50 14.77
N ALA A 227 -30.56 -35.40 15.72
CA ALA A 227 -30.23 -36.77 15.40
C ALA A 227 -31.50 -37.45 14.87
N PRO A 228 -31.48 -38.07 13.67
CA PRO A 228 -32.43 -39.13 13.40
C PRO A 228 -32.08 -40.29 14.34
N GLU A 229 -33.01 -40.60 15.23
CA GLU A 229 -33.05 -41.84 15.97
C GLU A 229 -32.85 -42.99 14.97
N THR A 230 -31.87 -43.89 15.23
CA THR A 230 -31.46 -45.07 14.41
C THR A 230 -30.29 -44.95 13.40
N ALA A 231 -29.22 -44.18 13.66
CA ALA A 231 -27.94 -44.36 12.94
C ALA A 231 -26.90 -45.12 13.80
N PRO A 232 -26.19 -46.14 13.26
CA PRO A 232 -25.19 -46.89 14.02
C PRO A 232 -24.04 -45.96 14.47
N PRO A 233 -23.41 -46.23 15.64
CA PRO A 233 -22.40 -45.35 16.20
C PRO A 233 -21.22 -45.18 15.23
N LYS A 234 -20.97 -43.94 14.80
CA LYS A 234 -19.79 -43.62 13.98
C LYS A 234 -18.53 -44.02 14.76
N PRO A 235 -17.58 -44.75 14.16
CA PRO A 235 -16.36 -45.15 14.84
C PRO A 235 -15.61 -43.91 15.32
N ARG A 236 -15.24 -43.88 16.61
CA ARG A 236 -14.42 -42.79 17.17
C ARG A 236 -13.08 -42.77 16.42
N PRO A 237 -12.62 -41.62 15.91
CA PRO A 237 -11.34 -41.55 15.22
C PRO A 237 -10.24 -42.03 16.17
N THR A 238 -9.52 -43.06 15.76
CA THR A 238 -8.43 -43.68 16.52
C THR A 238 -7.35 -42.64 16.81
N ALA A 239 -6.62 -42.81 17.93
CA ALA A 239 -5.52 -41.91 18.31
C ALA A 239 -4.49 -41.71 17.17
N GLU A 240 -4.30 -42.71 16.31
CA GLU A 240 -3.50 -42.63 15.10
C GLU A 240 -4.00 -41.62 14.07
N ILE A 241 -5.31 -41.54 13.83
CA ILE A 241 -5.90 -40.58 12.88
C ILE A 241 -5.74 -39.17 13.45
N LEU A 242 -5.93 -39.00 14.75
CA LEU A 242 -5.69 -37.71 15.41
C LEU A 242 -4.21 -37.33 15.39
N SER A 243 -3.27 -38.26 15.58
CA SER A 243 -1.84 -37.99 15.45
C SER A 243 -1.42 -37.73 14.02
N TRP A 244 -2.04 -38.38 13.04
CA TRP A 244 -1.81 -38.17 11.60
C TRP A 244 -2.36 -36.82 11.13
N VAL A 245 -3.55 -36.42 11.59
CA VAL A 245 -4.10 -35.08 11.34
C VAL A 245 -3.24 -34.02 12.03
N ARG A 246 -2.77 -34.28 13.25
CA ARG A 246 -1.90 -33.36 14.01
C ARG A 246 -0.50 -33.26 13.38
N SER A 247 0.05 -34.35 12.84
CA SER A 247 1.33 -34.33 12.11
C SER A 247 1.22 -33.61 10.76
N ARG A 248 0.08 -33.70 10.08
CA ARG A 248 -0.17 -33.00 8.80
C ARG A 248 -0.60 -31.55 8.99
N ALA A 249 -1.23 -31.20 10.11
CA ALA A 249 -1.59 -29.83 10.48
C ALA A 249 -0.36 -28.98 10.87
N HIS A 250 0.76 -29.61 11.25
CA HIS A 250 1.95 -28.92 11.74
C HIS A 250 3.05 -28.62 10.71
N GLY A 251 2.93 -29.02 9.44
CA GLY A 251 4.16 -29.15 8.64
C GLY A 251 4.09 -28.98 7.13
N VAL A 252 3.37 -27.98 6.61
CA VAL A 252 3.68 -27.48 5.26
C VAL A 252 3.89 -25.98 5.29
N THR A 253 4.99 -25.55 5.91
CA THR A 253 5.61 -24.29 5.51
C THR A 253 6.17 -24.52 4.11
N VAL A 254 5.38 -24.29 3.06
CA VAL A 254 5.91 -24.23 1.70
C VAL A 254 6.98 -23.13 1.75
N GLY A 255 8.24 -23.51 1.60
CA GLY A 255 9.33 -22.53 1.62
C GLY A 255 9.09 -21.49 0.54
N VAL A 256 9.47 -20.23 0.80
CA VAL A 256 9.31 -19.12 -0.17
C VAL A 256 9.82 -19.50 -1.55
N ARG A 257 10.95 -20.22 -1.62
CA ARG A 257 11.52 -20.77 -2.86
C ARG A 257 10.59 -21.74 -3.58
N ALA A 258 9.94 -22.65 -2.87
CA ALA A 258 9.02 -23.62 -3.45
C ALA A 258 7.71 -22.96 -3.93
N THR A 259 7.24 -21.91 -3.26
CA THR A 259 6.09 -21.12 -3.71
C THR A 259 6.42 -20.31 -4.98
N CYS A 260 7.59 -19.67 -5.02
CA CYS A 260 8.03 -18.90 -6.19
C CYS A 260 8.36 -19.80 -7.40
N ALA A 261 8.76 -21.05 -7.19
CA ALA A 261 9.02 -22.00 -8.27
C ALA A 261 7.75 -22.56 -8.92
N HIS A 262 6.56 -22.30 -8.35
CA HIS A 262 5.32 -22.76 -8.94
C HIS A 262 5.03 -21.98 -10.23
N PRO A 263 4.84 -22.64 -11.39
CA PRO A 263 4.82 -21.98 -12.70
C PRO A 263 3.74 -20.90 -12.82
N VAL A 264 2.54 -21.15 -12.28
CA VAL A 264 1.46 -20.15 -12.27
C VAL A 264 1.81 -18.91 -11.43
N ILE A 265 2.46 -19.11 -10.28
CA ILE A 265 2.82 -18.01 -9.38
C ILE A 265 3.96 -17.21 -10.01
N ALA A 266 4.94 -17.89 -10.61
CA ALA A 266 6.03 -17.26 -11.33
C ALA A 266 5.52 -16.36 -12.47
N VAL A 267 4.57 -16.83 -13.30
CA VAL A 267 3.97 -16.01 -14.37
C VAL A 267 3.26 -14.79 -13.81
N CYS A 268 2.44 -14.94 -12.76
CA CYS A 268 1.78 -13.81 -12.12
C CYS A 268 2.76 -12.80 -11.52
N LEU A 269 3.85 -13.26 -10.90
CA LEU A 269 4.88 -12.39 -10.35
C LEU A 269 5.61 -11.60 -11.44
N THR A 270 5.94 -12.26 -12.56
CA THR A 270 6.59 -11.61 -13.70
C THR A 270 5.68 -10.55 -14.34
N ASP A 271 4.39 -10.86 -14.53
CA ASP A 271 3.42 -9.92 -15.07
C ASP A 271 3.24 -8.69 -14.17
N ILE A 272 3.02 -8.91 -12.86
CA ILE A 272 2.93 -7.83 -11.87
C ILE A 272 4.20 -6.97 -11.87
N PHE A 273 5.37 -7.60 -11.95
CA PHE A 273 6.65 -6.88 -12.01
C PHE A 273 6.74 -5.99 -13.26
N LEU A 274 6.45 -6.53 -14.44
CA LEU A 274 6.47 -5.77 -15.70
C LEU A 274 5.50 -4.58 -15.66
N MET A 275 4.27 -4.79 -15.18
CA MET A 275 3.27 -3.73 -15.05
C MET A 275 3.74 -2.62 -14.10
N HIS A 276 4.34 -2.98 -12.97
CA HIS A 276 4.89 -1.99 -12.03
C HIS A 276 6.12 -1.26 -12.57
N VAL A 277 6.97 -1.91 -13.36
CA VAL A 277 8.11 -1.26 -14.03
C VAL A 277 7.61 -0.22 -15.01
N VAL A 278 6.64 -0.55 -15.85
CA VAL A 278 6.03 0.39 -16.81
C VAL A 278 5.37 1.56 -16.08
N GLN A 279 4.57 1.27 -15.04
CA GLN A 279 3.89 2.30 -14.26
C GLN A 279 4.89 3.25 -13.57
N SER A 280 5.97 2.72 -12.99
CA SER A 280 6.98 3.52 -12.30
C SER A 280 7.78 4.37 -13.28
N ALA A 281 8.13 3.81 -14.45
CA ALA A 281 8.81 4.56 -15.50
C ALA A 281 7.97 5.75 -15.98
N LEU A 282 6.67 5.53 -16.27
CA LEU A 282 5.77 6.61 -16.68
C LEU A 282 5.55 7.65 -15.58
N GLY A 283 5.46 7.21 -14.32
CA GLY A 283 5.25 8.09 -13.17
C GLY A 283 6.41 9.06 -12.92
N GLU A 284 7.65 8.67 -13.23
CA GLU A 284 8.86 9.48 -13.01
C GLU A 284 9.30 10.26 -14.24
N LEU A 285 9.13 9.68 -15.43
CA LEU A 285 9.47 10.35 -16.69
C LEU A 285 8.59 11.56 -16.95
N PHE A 286 7.30 11.49 -16.57
CA PHE A 286 6.37 12.57 -16.82
C PHE A 286 6.77 13.88 -16.09
N PRO A 287 6.98 13.93 -14.76
CA PRO A 287 7.44 15.13 -14.07
C PRO A 287 8.76 15.67 -14.60
N LEU A 288 9.70 14.77 -14.92
CA LEU A 288 11.00 15.16 -15.47
C LEU A 288 10.86 15.83 -16.83
N PHE A 289 10.08 15.24 -17.74
CA PHE A 289 9.76 15.82 -19.04
C PHE A 289 8.96 17.12 -18.90
N ALA A 290 8.00 17.18 -17.98
CA ALA A 290 7.16 18.33 -17.77
C ALA A 290 7.94 19.54 -17.21
N SER A 291 8.90 19.32 -16.33
CA SER A 291 9.72 20.37 -15.71
C SER A 291 10.81 20.96 -16.62
N ASN A 292 11.29 20.20 -17.62
CA ASN A 292 12.39 20.63 -18.46
C ASN A 292 11.97 21.79 -19.38
N LYS A 293 12.65 22.94 -19.29
CA LYS A 293 12.33 24.14 -20.09
C LYS A 293 12.92 24.13 -21.51
N ALA A 294 14.00 23.40 -21.74
CA ALA A 294 14.69 23.39 -23.02
C ALA A 294 14.05 22.40 -24.02
N HIS A 295 13.66 21.22 -23.54
CA HIS A 295 13.18 20.11 -24.37
C HIS A 295 11.87 19.49 -23.87
N GLY A 296 11.26 20.08 -22.86
CA GLY A 296 10.04 19.61 -22.22
C GLY A 296 8.90 20.62 -22.29
N LEU A 297 7.96 20.54 -21.34
CA LEU A 297 6.79 21.42 -21.29
C LEU A 297 7.07 22.71 -20.48
N GLY A 298 8.15 22.77 -19.72
CA GLY A 298 8.51 23.92 -18.88
C GLY A 298 7.48 24.30 -17.80
N LEU A 299 6.66 23.33 -17.38
CA LEU A 299 5.58 23.52 -16.40
C LEU A 299 6.12 23.80 -15.00
N GLU A 300 5.35 24.53 -14.19
CA GLU A 300 5.63 24.73 -12.78
C GLU A 300 5.22 23.51 -11.92
N PRO A 301 5.75 23.36 -10.68
CA PRO A 301 5.42 22.22 -9.81
C PRO A 301 3.92 22.01 -9.59
N VAL A 302 3.14 23.10 -9.50
CA VAL A 302 1.68 23.05 -9.32
C VAL A 302 1.01 22.41 -10.53
N GLU A 303 1.37 22.86 -11.74
CA GLU A 303 0.82 22.35 -13.00
C GLU A 303 1.18 20.88 -13.21
N ILE A 304 2.39 20.46 -12.84
CA ILE A 304 2.80 19.05 -12.86
C ILE A 304 1.94 18.23 -11.90
N GLY A 305 1.73 18.73 -10.67
CA GLY A 305 0.88 18.08 -9.67
C GLY A 305 -0.57 17.93 -10.12
N GLU A 306 -1.13 18.94 -10.78
CA GLU A 306 -2.47 18.90 -11.38
C GLU A 306 -2.54 17.92 -12.55
N ALA A 307 -1.52 17.87 -13.41
CA ALA A 307 -1.49 16.94 -14.54
C ALA A 307 -1.37 15.47 -14.12
N MET A 308 -0.82 15.18 -12.95
CA MET A 308 -0.74 13.82 -12.38
C MET A 308 -2.03 13.39 -11.66
N ALA A 309 -2.87 14.33 -11.22
CA ALA A 309 -4.09 14.05 -10.48
C ALA A 309 -5.10 13.13 -11.24
N PRO A 310 -5.34 13.29 -12.56
CA PRO A 310 -6.24 12.42 -13.31
C PRO A 310 -5.89 10.94 -13.24
N LEU A 311 -4.61 10.59 -13.14
CA LEU A 311 -4.18 9.19 -13.01
C LEU A 311 -4.69 8.58 -11.69
N GLY A 312 -4.57 9.31 -10.59
CA GLY A 312 -5.09 8.87 -9.28
C GLY A 312 -6.61 8.70 -9.32
N LEU A 313 -7.33 9.63 -9.96
CA LEU A 313 -8.78 9.55 -10.13
C LEU A 313 -9.19 8.33 -10.97
N MET A 314 -8.55 8.12 -12.12
CA MET A 314 -8.78 6.95 -12.99
C MET A 314 -8.57 5.64 -12.23
N LEU A 315 -7.45 5.51 -11.50
CA LEU A 315 -7.17 4.33 -10.68
C LEU A 315 -8.24 4.11 -9.61
N GLY A 316 -8.77 5.19 -9.03
CA GLY A 316 -9.86 5.14 -8.05
C GLY A 316 -11.17 4.64 -8.65
N VAL A 317 -11.55 5.17 -9.82
CA VAL A 317 -12.75 4.74 -10.56
C VAL A 317 -12.63 3.26 -10.95
N VAL A 318 -11.48 2.83 -11.47
CA VAL A 318 -11.24 1.43 -11.83
C VAL A 318 -11.33 0.54 -10.59
N SER A 319 -10.70 0.95 -9.47
CA SER A 319 -10.75 0.19 -8.21
C SER A 319 -12.17 0.06 -7.69
N LEU A 320 -12.96 1.14 -7.65
CA LEU A 320 -14.36 1.10 -7.20
C LEU A 320 -15.24 0.24 -8.12
N SER A 321 -15.01 0.32 -9.43
CA SER A 321 -15.78 -0.42 -10.43
C SER A 321 -15.43 -1.91 -10.47
N PHE A 322 -14.22 -2.29 -10.05
CA PHE A 322 -13.75 -3.68 -10.11
C PHE A 322 -14.68 -4.65 -9.36
N SER A 323 -15.13 -4.29 -8.16
CA SER A 323 -16.04 -5.13 -7.37
C SER A 323 -17.42 -5.30 -8.02
N ALA A 324 -17.90 -4.31 -8.78
CA ALA A 324 -19.14 -4.42 -9.54
C ALA A 324 -18.93 -5.28 -10.80
N LEU A 325 -17.84 -5.06 -11.54
CA LEU A 325 -17.48 -5.81 -12.73
C LEU A 325 -17.24 -7.30 -12.43
N GLU A 326 -16.57 -7.62 -11.32
CA GLU A 326 -16.35 -9.00 -10.88
C GLU A 326 -17.67 -9.76 -10.67
N LYS A 327 -18.66 -9.11 -10.06
CA LYS A 327 -20.00 -9.71 -9.84
C LYS A 327 -20.76 -9.94 -11.14
N CYS A 328 -20.57 -9.07 -12.13
CA CYS A 328 -21.29 -9.15 -13.41
C CYS A 328 -20.66 -10.16 -14.38
N VAL A 329 -19.33 -10.19 -14.49
CA VAL A 329 -18.63 -10.88 -15.60
C VAL A 329 -17.77 -12.05 -15.12
N GLY A 330 -17.50 -12.13 -13.81
CA GLY A 330 -16.68 -13.18 -13.20
C GLY A 330 -15.17 -12.95 -13.37
N LEU A 331 -14.41 -13.39 -12.36
CA LEU A 331 -12.97 -13.12 -12.24
C LEU A 331 -12.16 -13.65 -13.43
N LYS A 332 -12.46 -14.85 -13.94
CA LYS A 332 -11.72 -15.47 -15.06
C LYS A 332 -11.86 -14.69 -16.36
N PHE A 333 -13.02 -14.07 -16.61
CA PHE A 333 -13.23 -13.28 -17.81
C PHE A 333 -12.51 -11.94 -17.70
N LEU A 334 -12.55 -11.29 -16.53
CA LEU A 334 -11.80 -10.04 -16.31
C LEU A 334 -10.30 -10.20 -16.57
N PHE A 335 -9.70 -11.29 -16.09
CA PHE A 335 -8.27 -11.57 -16.31
C PHE A 335 -7.94 -12.02 -17.74
N ARG A 336 -8.90 -12.64 -18.47
CA ARG A 336 -8.70 -13.04 -19.88
C ARG A 336 -9.03 -11.95 -20.89
N GLY A 337 -9.96 -11.05 -20.58
CA GLY A 337 -10.39 -9.96 -21.47
C GLY A 337 -9.32 -8.90 -21.76
N GLY A 338 -8.13 -9.01 -21.16
CA GLY A 338 -6.93 -8.23 -21.50
C GLY A 338 -6.01 -8.87 -22.54
N MET A 339 -6.27 -10.10 -22.99
CA MET A 339 -5.57 -10.72 -24.12
C MET A 339 -6.58 -11.18 -25.17
N PRO A 340 -6.47 -10.76 -26.44
CA PRO A 340 -7.27 -11.32 -27.51
C PRO A 340 -6.96 -12.83 -27.68
N PRO A 341 -7.94 -13.61 -28.20
CA PRO A 341 -7.85 -15.07 -28.32
C PRO A 341 -6.72 -15.56 -29.22
#